data_AF-A0A2A4R2I2-F1
#
_entry.id   AF-A0A2A4R2I2-F1
#
_cell.length_a   1.000
_cell.length_b   1.000
_cell.length_c   1.000
_cell.angle_alpha   90.00
_cell.angle_beta   90.00
_cell.angle_gamma   90.00
#
_symmetry.space_group_name_H-M   'P 1'
#
loop_
_entity.id
_entity.type
_entity.pdbx_description
1 polymer ?
#
loop_
_entity_poly.entity_id
_entity_poly.type
_entity_poly.pdbx_seq_one_letter_code
_entity_poly.pdbx_strand_id
1 'polypeptide(L)' 'MSYQHFSENERYVIYHLKLWGLSLREIGRRLGRHHTSISREIKRNGSPHSV' A
#
# COMPACT_ATOMS: atom_id res chain seq x y z
N MET A 1 -1.73 15.38 -14.84
CA MET A 1 -1.66 14.81 -13.48
C MET A 1 -0.72 13.61 -13.52
N SER A 2 0.51 13.77 -13.03
CA SER A 2 1.45 12.65 -13.00
C SER A 2 1.01 11.63 -11.95
N TYR A 3 0.60 10.45 -12.41
CA TYR A 3 0.33 9.33 -11.53
C TYR A 3 1.67 8.93 -10.90
N GLN A 4 1.96 9.40 -9.69
CA GLN A 4 3.10 8.91 -8.93
C GLN A 4 2.78 7.48 -8.53
N HIS A 5 3.26 6.55 -9.35
CA HIS A 5 3.32 5.15 -8.98
C HIS A 5 4.15 5.02 -7.71
N PHE A 6 3.69 4.17 -6.79
CA PHE A 6 4.52 3.77 -5.66
C PHE A 6 5.83 3.21 -6.20
N SER A 7 6.94 3.72 -5.70
CA SER A 7 8.25 3.12 -5.94
C SER A 7 8.25 1.70 -5.40
N GLU A 8 9.08 0.83 -5.97
CA GLU A 8 9.24 -0.55 -5.52
C GLU A 8 9.59 -0.62 -4.02
N ASN A 9 10.40 0.32 -3.54
CA ASN A 9 10.71 0.48 -2.11
C ASN A 9 9.46 0.79 -1.28
N GLU A 10 8.58 1.69 -1.74
CA GLU A 10 7.35 2.02 -1.03
C GLU A 10 6.41 0.82 -0.98
N ARG A 11 6.31 0.04 -2.07
CA ARG A 11 5.53 -1.21 -2.09
C ARG A 11 6.06 -2.23 -1.09
N TYR A 12 7.38 -2.38 -1.02
CA TYR A 12 8.04 -3.30 -0.09
C TYR A 12 7.75 -2.92 1.37
N VAL A 13 7.87 -1.63 1.69
CA VAL A 13 7.56 -1.10 3.03
C VAL A 13 6.07 -1.28 3.36
N ILE A 14 5.16 -0.98 2.42
CA ILE A 14 3.71 -1.22 2.62
C ILE A 14 3.45 -2.70 2.94
N TYR A 15 4.08 -3.62 2.21
CA TYR A 15 3.90 -5.06 2.42
C TYR A 15 4.43 -5.52 3.78
N HIS A 16 5.63 -5.08 4.19
CA HIS A 16 6.19 -5.38 5.51
C HIS A 16 5.34 -4.82 6.65
N LEU A 17 4.90 -3.56 6.55
CA LEU A 17 4.07 -2.95 7.57
C LEU A 17 2.69 -3.62 7.65
N LYS A 18 2.15 -4.09 6.51
CA LYS A 18 0.92 -4.88 6.45
C LYS A 18 1.10 -6.25 7.11
N LEU A 19 2.22 -6.93 6.87
CA LEU A 19 2.59 -8.18 7.55
C LEU A 19 2.71 -8.01 9.06
N TRP A 20 3.20 -6.86 9.52
CA TRP A 20 3.24 -6.49 10.93
C TRP A 20 1.86 -6.19 11.54
N GLY A 21 0.78 -6.28 10.76
CA GLY A 21 -0.59 -6.06 11.23
C GLY A 21 -0.98 -4.59 11.39
N LEU A 22 -0.20 -3.65 10.85
CA LEU A 22 -0.52 -2.23 10.95
C LEU A 22 -1.72 -1.86 10.09
N SER A 23 -2.50 -0.88 10.56
CA SER A 23 -3.64 -0.35 9.81
C SER A 23 -3.17 0.49 8.62
N LEU A 24 -3.94 0.50 7.53
CA LEU A 24 -3.60 1.28 6.33
C LEU A 24 -3.47 2.79 6.60
N ARG A 25 -4.21 3.30 7.59
CA ARG A 25 -4.10 4.70 8.04
C ARG A 25 -2.74 4.98 8.66
N GLU A 26 -2.26 4.05 9.47
CA GLU A 26 -1.00 4.16 10.19
C GLU A 26 0.21 3.97 9.24
N ILE A 27 0.08 3.10 8.25
CA ILE A 27 1.04 2.97 7.14
C ILE A 27 1.08 4.27 6.31
N GLY A 28 -0.09 4.85 6.00
CA GLY A 28 -0.19 6.12 5.30
C GLY A 28 0.46 7.28 6.05
N ARG A 29 0.27 7.34 7.37
CA ARG A 29 0.93 8.34 8.24
C ARG A 29 2.46 8.21 8.20
N ARG A 30 3.00 6.98 8.27
CA ARG A 30 4.45 6.74 8.21
C ARG A 30 5.06 7.09 6.85
N LEU A 31 4.36 6.80 5.76
CA LEU A 31 4.84 7.03 4.40
C LEU A 31 4.53 8.44 3.87
N GLY A 32 3.75 9.25 4.60
CA GLY A 32 3.22 10.52 4.09
C GLY A 32 2.26 10.33 2.90
N ARG A 33 1.66 9.14 2.78
CA ARG A 33 0.81 8.75 1.65
C ARG A 33 -0.64 8.59 2.12
N HIS A 34 -1.58 8.89 1.22
CA HIS A 34 -2.98 8.72 1.55
C HIS A 34 -3.34 7.22 1.65
N HIS A 35 -4.03 6.85 2.72
CA HIS A 35 -4.43 5.48 3.01
C HIS A 35 -5.24 4.83 1.86
N THR A 36 -6.01 5.62 1.08
CA THR A 36 -6.74 5.09 -0.08
C THR A 36 -5.82 4.72 -1.24
N SER A 37 -4.71 5.43 -1.44
CA SER A 37 -3.71 5.07 -2.45
C SER A 37 -3.05 3.75 -2.09
N ILE A 38 -2.69 3.57 -0.82
CA ILE A 38 -2.14 2.32 -0.30
C ILE A 38 -3.15 1.17 -0.45
N SER A 39 -4.43 1.42 -0.13
CA SER A 39 -5.49 0.42 -0.30
C SER A 39 -5.66 -0.01 -1.77
N ARG A 40 -5.59 0.94 -2.72
CA ARG A 40 -5.65 0.64 -4.15
C ARG A 40 -4.42 -0.14 -4.60
N GLU A 41 -3.24 0.19 -4.08
CA GLU A 41 -2.01 -0.55 -4.39
C GLU A 41 -2.08 -1.99 -3.88
N ILE A 42 -2.52 -2.20 -2.64
CA ILE A 42 -2.73 -3.53 -2.08
C ILE A 42 -3.81 -4.29 -2.87
N LYS A 43 -4.89 -3.63 -3.29
CA LYS A 43 -5.93 -4.26 -4.13
C LYS A 43 -5.42 -4.59 -5.54
N ARG A 44 -4.47 -3.81 -6.07
CA ARG A 44 -3.82 -4.07 -7.37
C ARG A 44 -2.84 -5.25 -7.28
N ASN A 45 -2.13 -5.37 -6.15
CA ASN A 45 -1.17 -6.45 -5.91
C ASN A 45 -1.83 -7.73 -5.36
N GLY A 46 -3.00 -7.61 -4.73
CA GLY A 46 -3.84 -8.71 -4.32
C GLY A 46 -4.54 -9.28 -5.54
N SER A 47 -4.05 -10.42 -6.02
CA SER A 47 -4.61 -11.12 -7.17
C SER A 47 -6.14 -11.26 -7.04
N PRO A 48 -6.94 -11.01 -8.10
CA PRO A 48 -8.40 -11.16 -8.08
C PRO A 48 -8.87 -12.63 -8.03
N HIS A 49 -8.03 -13.56 -7.58
CA HIS A 49 -8.32 -14.99 -7.51
C HIS A 49 -8.23 -15.46 -6.05
N SER A 50 -9.32 -15.27 -5.32
CA SER A 50 -9.69 -16.16 -4.24
C SER A 50 -11.10 -16.61 -4.58
N VAL A 51 -11.16 -17.78 -5.23
CA VAL A 51 -12.36 -18.60 -5.37
C VAL A 51 -12.82 -19.11 -4.01
#